data_AF-A0A7X6R533-F1
#
_entry.id   AF-A0A7X6R533-F1
#
_cell.length_a   1.000
_cell.length_b   1.000
_cell.length_c   1.000
_cell.angle_alpha   90.00
_cell.angle_beta   90.00
_cell.angle_gamma   90.00
#
_symmetry.space_group_name_H-M   'P 1'
#
loop_
_entity.id
_entity.type
_entity.pdbx_description
1 polymer ?
#
loop_
_entity_poly.entity_id
_entity_poly.type
_entity_poly.pdbx_seq_one_letter_code
_entity_poly.pdbx_strand_id
1 'polypeptide(L)'
;MAAAAELLLEGGFEAVRHRSVATRADLPLASTTYYFESLDDLIARAVEFSGNAELDAMRRRVGEVSHRRRGAEATVDLVLDLLVGSDGPDEGARGQLIARYERSVASARHPELREVQLRLRAQLDELLADVLRRSDRMVRPEQLRRLVAVVDGAVVAALTEIDPEPRRMARGALLEVIDIVAPPARAATPEPAAYASADGPVRATPQQVDRYRALD
;
A
#
# COMPACT_ATOMS: atom_id res chain seq x y z
N MET A 1 -1.62 -14.11 -23.19
CA MET A 1 -1.80 -12.90 -22.36
C MET A 1 -0.59 -12.00 -22.34
N ALA A 2 0.64 -12.48 -22.09
CA ALA A 2 1.86 -11.67 -22.08
C ALA A 2 1.98 -10.70 -23.28
N ALA A 3 1.85 -11.21 -24.51
CA ALA A 3 1.86 -10.38 -25.73
C ALA A 3 0.82 -9.22 -25.73
N ALA A 4 -0.39 -9.46 -25.20
CA ALA A 4 -1.43 -8.43 -25.13
C ALA A 4 -1.14 -7.40 -24.03
N ALA A 5 -0.59 -7.85 -22.90
CA ALA A 5 -0.14 -7.00 -21.81
C ALA A 5 1.06 -6.11 -22.21
N GLU A 6 2.01 -6.65 -22.97
CA GLU A 6 3.15 -5.88 -23.52
C GLU A 6 2.67 -4.82 -24.51
N LEU A 7 1.78 -5.19 -25.44
CA LEU A 7 1.16 -4.22 -26.36
C LEU A 7 0.43 -3.11 -25.60
N LEU A 8 -0.30 -3.47 -24.53
CA LEU A 8 -0.99 -2.50 -23.68
C LEU A 8 -0.01 -1.55 -22.97
N LEU A 9 1.14 -2.05 -22.49
CA LEU A 9 2.17 -1.24 -21.83
C LEU A 9 2.90 -0.32 -22.81
N GLU A 10 3.15 -0.78 -24.04
CA GLU A 10 3.93 -0.03 -25.05
C GLU A 10 3.10 1.04 -25.77
N GLY A 11 1.83 0.75 -26.07
CA GLY A 11 1.01 1.57 -26.96
C GLY A 11 -0.43 1.78 -26.49
N GLY A 12 -0.71 1.47 -25.23
CA GLY A 12 -2.03 1.65 -24.63
C GLY A 12 -3.11 0.75 -25.25
N PHE A 13 -4.37 1.11 -25.01
CA PHE A 13 -5.54 0.33 -25.43
C PHE A 13 -5.65 0.18 -26.96
N GLU A 14 -5.20 1.17 -27.71
CA GLU A 14 -5.27 1.17 -29.18
C GLU A 14 -4.31 0.15 -29.81
N ALA A 15 -3.20 -0.17 -29.14
CA ALA A 15 -2.25 -1.18 -29.60
C ALA A 15 -2.78 -2.62 -29.47
N VAL A 16 -3.75 -2.84 -28.57
CA VAL A 16 -4.32 -4.17 -28.33
C VAL A 16 -5.40 -4.45 -29.38
N ARG A 17 -5.07 -5.30 -30.35
CA ARG A 17 -6.00 -5.83 -31.37
C ARG A 17 -5.74 -7.32 -31.57
N HIS A 18 -6.75 -8.10 -31.97
CA HIS A 18 -6.60 -9.54 -32.22
C HIS A 18 -5.42 -9.87 -33.14
N ARG A 19 -5.27 -9.11 -34.24
CA ARG A 19 -4.15 -9.28 -35.18
C ARG A 19 -2.81 -8.92 -34.54
N SER A 20 -2.72 -7.76 -33.88
CA SER A 20 -1.49 -7.32 -33.21
C SER A 20 -1.03 -8.34 -32.17
N VAL A 21 -1.95 -8.87 -31.36
CA VAL A 21 -1.67 -9.89 -30.35
C VAL A 21 -1.24 -11.20 -30.98
N ALA A 22 -1.92 -11.65 -32.05
CA ALA A 22 -1.55 -12.87 -32.77
C ALA A 22 -0.14 -12.77 -33.36
N THR A 23 0.18 -11.66 -34.02
CA THR A 23 1.52 -11.39 -34.56
C THR A 23 2.56 -11.37 -33.43
N ARG A 24 2.30 -10.66 -32.33
CA ARG A 24 3.25 -10.55 -31.21
C ARG A 24 3.50 -11.90 -30.52
N ALA A 25 2.47 -12.74 -30.40
CA ALA A 25 2.57 -14.04 -29.78
C ALA A 25 3.07 -15.15 -30.72
N ASP A 26 3.34 -14.83 -32.00
CA ASP A 26 3.65 -15.78 -33.06
C ASP A 26 2.59 -16.90 -33.18
N LEU A 27 1.31 -16.51 -33.15
CA LEU A 27 0.17 -17.41 -33.24
C LEU A 27 -0.70 -17.11 -34.47
N PRO A 28 -1.37 -18.13 -35.04
CA PRO A 28 -2.39 -17.90 -36.06
C PRO A 28 -3.49 -16.96 -35.54
N LEU A 29 -4.01 -16.07 -36.39
CA LEU A 29 -5.10 -15.15 -36.04
C LEU A 29 -6.32 -15.86 -35.43
N ALA A 30 -6.64 -17.05 -35.95
CA ALA A 30 -7.72 -17.89 -35.44
C ALA A 30 -7.59 -18.23 -33.94
N SER A 31 -6.37 -18.23 -33.40
CA SER A 31 -6.11 -18.50 -31.98
C SER A 31 -6.73 -17.44 -31.08
N THR A 32 -6.55 -16.15 -31.42
CA THR A 32 -7.09 -15.07 -30.58
C THR A 32 -8.61 -14.99 -30.68
N THR A 33 -9.21 -15.33 -31.82
CA THR A 33 -10.67 -15.40 -31.95
C THR A 33 -11.28 -16.65 -31.30
N TYR A 34 -10.47 -17.67 -30.99
CA TYR A 34 -10.90 -18.86 -30.24
C TYR A 34 -10.87 -18.63 -28.73
N TYR A 35 -9.85 -17.93 -28.22
CA TYR A 35 -9.66 -17.72 -26.77
C TYR A 35 -10.38 -16.49 -26.20
N PHE A 36 -10.73 -15.52 -27.04
CA PHE A 36 -11.36 -14.27 -26.60
C PHE A 36 -12.69 -14.08 -27.34
N GLU A 37 -13.73 -13.83 -26.57
CA GLU A 37 -15.10 -13.67 -27.10
C GLU A 37 -15.25 -12.36 -27.88
N SER A 38 -14.50 -11.34 -27.50
CA SER A 38 -14.49 -10.02 -28.15
C SER A 38 -13.14 -9.33 -27.95
N LEU A 39 -12.97 -8.19 -28.64
CA LEU A 39 -11.84 -7.31 -28.40
C LEU A 39 -11.84 -6.77 -26.95
N ASP A 40 -13.02 -6.47 -26.42
CA ASP A 40 -13.18 -5.96 -25.06
C ASP A 40 -12.80 -7.02 -24.02
N ASP A 41 -13.14 -8.30 -24.23
CA ASP A 41 -12.69 -9.42 -23.38
C ASP A 41 -11.17 -9.58 -23.43
N LEU A 42 -10.57 -9.49 -24.62
CA LEU A 42 -9.10 -9.49 -24.78
C LEU A 42 -8.44 -8.35 -24.00
N ILE A 43 -8.98 -7.14 -24.09
CA ILE A 43 -8.48 -5.95 -23.37
C ILE A 43 -8.63 -6.14 -21.86
N ALA A 44 -9.81 -6.58 -21.39
CA ALA A 44 -10.08 -6.81 -19.97
C ALA A 44 -9.10 -7.82 -19.37
N ARG A 45 -8.87 -8.94 -20.08
CA ARG A 45 -7.88 -9.93 -19.66
C ARG A 45 -6.45 -9.39 -19.69
N ALA A 46 -6.10 -8.54 -20.65
CA ALA A 46 -4.77 -7.92 -20.71
C ALA A 46 -4.54 -6.98 -19.52
N VAL A 47 -5.54 -6.14 -19.20
CA VAL A 47 -5.53 -5.27 -18.02
C VAL A 47 -5.40 -6.09 -16.74
N GLU A 48 -6.17 -7.17 -16.60
CA GLU A 48 -6.10 -8.06 -15.43
C GLU A 48 -4.71 -8.71 -15.32
N PHE A 49 -4.17 -9.24 -16.41
CA PHE A 49 -2.85 -9.87 -16.43
C PHE A 49 -1.75 -8.89 -16.00
N SER A 50 -1.71 -7.68 -16.60
CA SER A 50 -0.74 -6.66 -16.22
C SER A 50 -0.91 -6.19 -14.77
N GLY A 51 -2.15 -6.03 -14.31
CA GLY A 51 -2.44 -5.62 -12.94
C GLY A 51 -2.00 -6.65 -11.90
N ASN A 52 -2.23 -7.94 -12.18
CA ASN A 52 -1.80 -9.02 -11.31
C ASN A 52 -0.26 -9.14 -11.28
N ALA A 53 0.42 -8.98 -12.42
CA ALA A 53 1.88 -8.97 -12.46
C ALA A 53 2.47 -7.83 -11.61
N GLU A 54 1.85 -6.65 -11.65
CA GLU A 54 2.23 -5.51 -10.80
C GLU A 54 2.00 -5.82 -9.31
N LEU A 55 0.83 -6.35 -8.95
CA LEU A 55 0.52 -6.75 -7.57
C LEU A 55 1.46 -7.85 -7.05
N ASP A 56 1.88 -8.78 -7.90
CA ASP A 56 2.85 -9.82 -7.52
C ASP A 56 4.23 -9.24 -7.25
N ALA A 57 4.65 -8.22 -8.01
CA ALA A 57 5.87 -7.49 -7.73
C ALA A 57 5.78 -6.74 -6.40
N MET A 58 4.65 -6.08 -6.14
CA MET A 58 4.39 -5.41 -4.86
C MET A 58 4.40 -6.40 -3.69
N ARG A 59 3.73 -7.56 -3.81
CA ARG A 59 3.72 -8.63 -2.79
C ARG A 59 5.13 -9.08 -2.40
N ARG A 60 6.00 -9.31 -3.39
CA ARG A 60 7.40 -9.70 -3.14
C ARG A 60 8.11 -8.63 -2.30
N ARG A 61 7.98 -7.36 -2.68
CA ARG A 61 8.56 -6.22 -1.95
C ARG A 61 8.02 -6.13 -0.52
N VAL A 62 6.71 -6.24 -0.32
CA VAL A 62 6.10 -6.25 1.02
C VAL A 62 6.62 -7.43 1.86
N GLY A 63 6.82 -8.59 1.23
CA GLY A 63 7.40 -9.78 1.87
C GLY A 63 8.78 -9.53 2.49
N GLU A 64 9.58 -8.66 1.89
CA GLU A 64 10.93 -8.29 2.36
C GLU A 64 10.91 -7.22 3.47
N VAL A 65 9.78 -6.57 3.72
CA VAL A 65 9.66 -5.52 4.74
C VAL A 65 9.59 -6.15 6.14
N SER A 66 10.59 -5.87 6.98
CA SER A 66 10.60 -6.29 8.38
C SER A 66 9.55 -5.57 9.24
N HIS A 67 9.05 -6.23 10.28
CA HIS A 67 8.14 -5.61 11.24
C HIS A 67 8.95 -4.79 12.26
N ARG A 68 8.82 -3.45 12.21
CA ARG A 68 9.47 -2.53 13.15
C ARG A 68 8.85 -1.14 13.08
N ARG A 69 8.96 -0.39 14.18
CA ARG A 69 8.68 1.04 14.18
C ARG A 69 9.55 1.78 13.16
N ARG A 70 8.91 2.56 12.30
CA ARG A 70 9.57 3.43 11.30
C ARG A 70 9.18 4.88 11.51
N GLY A 71 10.09 5.79 11.19
CA GLY A 71 9.78 7.22 11.08
C GLY A 71 8.87 7.51 9.88
N ALA A 72 8.37 8.74 9.79
CA ALA A 72 7.54 9.21 8.68
C ALA A 72 8.22 8.97 7.32
N GLU A 73 9.44 9.45 7.14
CA GLU A 73 10.21 9.32 5.89
C GLU A 73 10.32 7.87 5.42
N ALA A 74 10.85 6.98 6.26
CA ALA A 74 11.00 5.57 5.91
C ALA A 74 9.66 4.85 5.64
N THR A 75 8.55 5.33 6.23
CA THR A 75 7.22 4.79 5.91
C THR A 75 6.74 5.30 4.56
N VAL A 76 6.88 6.60 4.30
CA VAL A 76 6.50 7.23 3.04
C VAL A 76 7.26 6.60 1.88
N ASP A 77 8.58 6.40 2.03
CA ASP A 77 9.40 5.78 0.99
C ASP A 77 8.91 4.37 0.65
N LEU A 78 8.52 3.55 1.64
CA LEU A 78 7.93 2.22 1.42
C LEU A 78 6.56 2.27 0.73
N VAL A 79 5.72 3.27 1.05
CA VAL A 79 4.43 3.45 0.39
C VAL A 79 4.61 3.87 -1.07
N LEU A 80 5.51 4.81 -1.33
CA LEU A 80 5.81 5.27 -2.69
C LEU A 80 6.52 4.22 -3.52
N ASP A 81 7.30 3.36 -2.89
CA ASP A 81 7.90 2.20 -3.53
C ASP A 81 6.82 1.30 -4.17
N LEU A 82 5.71 1.09 -3.47
CA LEU A 82 4.55 0.37 -4.02
C LEU A 82 3.78 1.22 -5.04
N LEU A 83 3.49 2.47 -4.70
CA LEU A 83 2.57 3.31 -5.48
C LEU A 83 3.20 4.06 -6.65
N VAL A 84 4.50 4.23 -6.71
CA VAL A 84 5.16 5.06 -7.75
C VAL A 84 6.34 4.31 -8.37
N GLY A 85 6.88 3.31 -7.66
CA GLY A 85 8.14 2.65 -8.03
C GLY A 85 9.30 3.24 -7.25
N SER A 86 10.44 2.55 -7.24
CA SER A 86 11.64 2.94 -6.51
C SER A 86 12.31 4.18 -7.12
N ASP A 87 13.10 4.92 -6.33
CA ASP A 87 13.98 5.97 -6.87
C ASP A 87 15.04 5.36 -7.81
N GLY A 88 15.09 5.84 -9.03
CA GLY A 88 16.10 5.47 -10.03
C GLY A 88 15.76 6.00 -11.43
N PRO A 89 16.75 6.19 -12.31
CA PRO A 89 16.55 6.68 -13.68
C PRO A 89 15.97 5.59 -14.61
N ASP A 90 15.23 4.63 -14.07
CA ASP A 90 14.65 3.54 -14.85
C ASP A 90 13.48 4.07 -15.69
N GLU A 91 13.75 4.38 -16.96
CA GLU A 91 12.73 4.76 -17.95
C GLU A 91 11.58 3.74 -18.00
N GLY A 92 11.86 2.46 -17.73
CA GLY A 92 10.87 1.39 -17.63
C GLY A 92 9.89 1.59 -16.47
N ALA A 93 10.35 2.11 -15.34
CA ALA A 93 9.49 2.42 -14.18
C ALA A 93 8.53 3.58 -14.50
N ARG A 94 8.99 4.60 -15.24
CA ARG A 94 8.15 5.71 -15.69
C ARG A 94 7.07 5.26 -16.67
N GLY A 95 7.44 4.40 -17.64
CA GLY A 95 6.47 3.82 -18.59
C GLY A 95 5.39 2.99 -17.87
N GLN A 96 5.78 2.14 -16.92
CA GLN A 96 4.85 1.36 -16.11
C GLN A 96 3.91 2.24 -15.28
N LEU A 97 4.43 3.32 -14.70
CA LEU A 97 3.64 4.30 -13.97
C LEU A 97 2.57 4.92 -14.87
N ILE A 98 2.96 5.45 -16.03
CA ILE A 98 2.04 6.05 -17.00
C ILE A 98 0.97 5.03 -17.43
N ALA A 99 1.37 3.84 -17.84
CA ALA A 99 0.45 2.80 -18.28
C ALA A 99 -0.57 2.42 -17.21
N ARG A 100 -0.19 2.43 -15.91
CA ARG A 100 -1.15 2.20 -14.83
C ARG A 100 -2.18 3.33 -14.69
N TYR A 101 -1.76 4.59 -14.81
CA TYR A 101 -2.70 5.71 -14.76
C TYR A 101 -3.59 5.75 -16.00
N GLU A 102 -3.07 5.44 -17.19
CA GLU A 102 -3.86 5.29 -18.40
C GLU A 102 -4.93 4.20 -18.24
N ARG A 103 -4.57 3.01 -17.74
CA ARG A 103 -5.53 1.93 -17.43
C ARG A 103 -6.58 2.38 -16.42
N SER A 104 -6.16 3.06 -15.36
CA SER A 104 -7.06 3.53 -14.30
C SER A 104 -8.08 4.53 -14.82
N VAL A 105 -7.66 5.51 -15.62
CA VAL A 105 -8.55 6.51 -16.23
C VAL A 105 -9.44 5.88 -17.31
N ALA A 106 -8.89 4.98 -18.13
CA ALA A 106 -9.64 4.28 -19.17
C ALA A 106 -10.82 3.48 -18.58
N SER A 107 -10.67 2.89 -17.40
CA SER A 107 -11.76 2.16 -16.73
C SER A 107 -13.03 2.99 -16.51
N ALA A 108 -12.94 4.33 -16.49
CA ALA A 108 -14.09 5.22 -16.39
C ALA A 108 -14.95 5.25 -17.67
N ARG A 109 -14.36 4.91 -18.83
CA ARG A 109 -15.03 4.85 -20.14
C ARG A 109 -15.33 3.42 -20.60
N HIS A 110 -14.78 2.42 -19.90
CA HIS A 110 -14.85 1.00 -20.25
C HIS A 110 -15.49 0.20 -19.10
N PRO A 111 -16.84 0.08 -19.07
CA PRO A 111 -17.55 -0.62 -18.00
C PRO A 111 -17.08 -2.06 -17.76
N GLU A 112 -16.64 -2.76 -18.80
CA GLU A 112 -16.06 -4.11 -18.77
C GLU A 112 -14.80 -4.20 -17.90
N LEU A 113 -14.07 -3.10 -17.70
CA LEU A 113 -12.87 -3.05 -16.86
C LEU A 113 -13.20 -2.80 -15.39
N ARG A 114 -14.42 -2.40 -15.06
CA ARG A 114 -14.78 -1.94 -13.71
C ARG A 114 -14.57 -3.02 -12.66
N GLU A 115 -15.00 -4.25 -12.95
CA GLU A 115 -14.83 -5.36 -12.00
C GLU A 115 -13.35 -5.69 -11.76
N VAL A 116 -12.57 -5.77 -12.84
CA VAL A 116 -11.11 -5.99 -12.77
C VAL A 116 -10.45 -4.88 -11.96
N GLN A 117 -10.76 -3.61 -12.24
CA GLN A 117 -10.18 -2.47 -11.54
C GLN A 117 -10.52 -2.48 -10.04
N LEU A 118 -11.76 -2.83 -9.66
CA LEU A 118 -12.16 -2.95 -8.26
C LEU A 118 -11.38 -4.06 -7.54
N ARG A 119 -11.20 -5.23 -8.18
CA ARG A 119 -10.41 -6.34 -7.62
C ARG A 119 -8.94 -5.97 -7.45
N LEU A 120 -8.33 -5.31 -8.44
CA LEU A 120 -6.94 -4.89 -8.37
C LEU A 120 -6.72 -3.86 -7.26
N ARG A 121 -7.64 -2.89 -7.14
CA ARG A 121 -7.58 -1.86 -6.10
C ARG A 121 -7.72 -2.43 -4.69
N ALA A 122 -8.63 -3.37 -4.48
CA ALA A 122 -8.80 -4.02 -3.19
C ALA A 122 -7.51 -4.74 -2.75
N GLN A 123 -6.85 -5.45 -3.68
CA GLN A 123 -5.58 -6.12 -3.40
C GLN A 123 -4.45 -5.13 -3.14
N LEU A 124 -4.40 -4.00 -3.85
CA LEU A 124 -3.44 -2.92 -3.56
C LEU A 124 -3.65 -2.35 -2.16
N ASP A 125 -4.91 -2.08 -1.78
CA ASP A 125 -5.26 -1.57 -0.46
C ASP A 125 -4.79 -2.53 0.66
N GLU A 126 -4.92 -3.84 0.46
CA GLU A 126 -4.42 -4.85 1.41
C GLU A 126 -2.89 -4.79 1.58
N LEU A 127 -2.14 -4.62 0.49
CA LEU A 127 -0.68 -4.52 0.51
C LEU A 127 -0.20 -3.24 1.20
N LEU A 128 -0.86 -2.12 0.93
CA LEU A 128 -0.58 -0.85 1.60
C LEU A 128 -0.87 -0.93 3.10
N ALA A 129 -1.99 -1.54 3.48
CA ALA A 129 -2.32 -1.78 4.87
C ALA A 129 -1.29 -2.68 5.56
N ASP A 130 -0.75 -3.70 4.88
CA ASP A 130 0.32 -4.54 5.42
C ASP A 130 1.63 -3.78 5.63
N VAL A 131 2.06 -2.96 4.67
CA VAL A 131 3.26 -2.13 4.82
C VAL A 131 3.13 -1.14 5.98
N LEU A 132 1.97 -0.49 6.11
CA LEU A 132 1.71 0.44 7.22
C LEU A 132 1.72 -0.28 8.57
N ARG A 133 1.10 -1.47 8.65
CA ARG A 133 1.11 -2.30 9.86
C ARG A 133 2.52 -2.73 10.25
N ARG A 134 3.31 -3.24 9.29
CA ARG A 134 4.73 -3.60 9.50
C ARG A 134 5.60 -2.42 9.93
N SER A 135 5.12 -1.19 9.73
CA SER A 135 5.77 0.06 10.13
C SER A 135 5.30 0.60 11.48
N ASP A 136 4.50 -0.18 12.24
CA ASP A 136 3.79 0.23 13.45
C ASP A 136 2.90 1.46 13.23
N ARG A 137 2.16 1.50 12.12
CA ARG A 137 1.16 2.55 11.85
C ARG A 137 -0.25 1.98 11.81
N MET A 138 -1.18 2.75 12.36
CA MET A 138 -2.61 2.41 12.38
C MET A 138 -3.30 3.10 11.21
N VAL A 139 -4.01 2.35 10.37
CA VAL A 139 -4.73 2.90 9.22
C VAL A 139 -6.15 2.34 9.15
N ARG A 140 -7.14 3.21 8.95
CA ARG A 140 -8.52 2.82 8.62
C ARG A 140 -8.76 2.85 7.11
N PRO A 141 -9.71 2.08 6.57
CA PRO A 141 -9.98 2.05 5.12
C PRO A 141 -10.20 3.44 4.50
N GLU A 142 -10.88 4.36 5.18
CA GLU A 142 -11.12 5.73 4.70
C GLU A 142 -9.81 6.54 4.62
N GLN A 143 -8.91 6.34 5.57
CA GLN A 143 -7.63 7.04 5.60
C GLN A 143 -6.67 6.48 4.55
N LEU A 144 -6.71 5.17 4.32
CA LEU A 144 -5.96 4.51 3.25
C LEU A 144 -6.37 5.07 1.89
N ARG A 145 -7.69 5.21 1.64
CA ARG A 145 -8.20 5.84 0.41
C ARG A 145 -7.71 7.29 0.25
N ARG A 146 -7.61 8.07 1.33
CA ARG A 146 -7.06 9.43 1.29
C ARG A 146 -5.56 9.44 0.99
N LEU A 147 -4.81 8.53 1.60
CA LEU A 147 -3.37 8.37 1.33
C LEU A 147 -3.14 8.12 -0.17
N VAL A 148 -3.88 7.18 -0.75
CA VAL A 148 -3.79 6.86 -2.18
C VAL A 148 -4.20 8.07 -3.01
N ALA A 149 -5.29 8.76 -2.67
CA ALA A 149 -5.74 9.95 -3.41
C ALA A 149 -4.72 11.11 -3.38
N VAL A 150 -3.99 11.30 -2.28
CA VAL A 150 -2.92 12.30 -2.18
C VAL A 150 -1.76 11.95 -3.11
N VAL A 151 -1.34 10.68 -3.12
CA VAL A 151 -0.30 10.20 -4.03
C VAL A 151 -0.75 10.30 -5.48
N ASP A 152 -1.96 9.87 -5.79
CA ASP A 152 -2.52 9.90 -7.15
C ASP A 152 -2.62 11.33 -7.68
N GLY A 153 -3.12 12.27 -6.87
CA GLY A 153 -3.20 13.68 -7.23
C GLY A 153 -1.82 14.29 -7.48
N ALA A 154 -0.83 13.97 -6.64
CA ALA A 154 0.54 14.42 -6.83
C ALA A 154 1.17 13.83 -8.10
N VAL A 155 0.98 12.54 -8.38
CA VAL A 155 1.53 11.92 -9.59
C VAL A 155 0.91 12.52 -10.85
N VAL A 156 -0.42 12.66 -10.89
CA VAL A 156 -1.12 13.24 -12.04
C VAL A 156 -0.66 14.68 -12.29
N ALA A 157 -0.54 15.50 -11.25
CA ALA A 157 -0.07 16.86 -11.39
C ALA A 157 1.39 16.90 -11.93
N ALA A 158 2.30 16.06 -11.41
CA ALA A 158 3.69 16.03 -11.88
C ALA A 158 3.79 15.60 -13.34
N LEU A 159 2.99 14.62 -13.78
CA LEU A 159 2.98 14.14 -15.16
C LEU A 159 2.58 15.22 -16.18
N THR A 160 2.00 16.33 -15.74
CA THR A 160 1.64 17.47 -16.60
C THR A 160 2.75 18.51 -16.74
N GLU A 161 3.84 18.37 -15.99
CA GLU A 161 4.98 19.30 -15.99
C GLU A 161 6.01 18.95 -17.08
N ILE A 162 6.87 19.93 -17.40
CA ILE A 162 7.90 19.80 -18.44
C ILE A 162 9.02 18.83 -18.02
N ASP A 163 9.39 18.84 -16.74
CA ASP A 163 10.35 17.91 -16.14
C ASP A 163 9.64 17.14 -15.01
N PRO A 164 8.86 16.10 -15.34
CA PRO A 164 7.95 15.47 -14.40
C PRO A 164 8.71 14.66 -13.37
N GLU A 165 8.50 14.99 -12.08
CA GLU A 165 9.09 14.27 -10.94
C GLU A 165 8.01 13.70 -9.99
N PRO A 166 7.20 12.72 -10.45
CA PRO A 166 6.02 12.25 -9.71
C PRO A 166 6.33 11.74 -8.31
N ARG A 167 7.44 11.02 -8.15
CA ARG A 167 7.85 10.48 -6.86
C ARG A 167 8.23 11.58 -5.88
N ARG A 168 8.97 12.60 -6.33
CA ARG A 168 9.35 13.74 -5.50
C ARG A 168 8.13 14.50 -5.00
N MET A 169 7.18 14.78 -5.90
CA MET A 169 5.98 15.51 -5.53
C MET A 169 5.06 14.68 -4.61
N ALA A 170 4.88 13.39 -4.91
CA ALA A 170 4.12 12.48 -4.04
C ALA A 170 4.77 12.32 -2.66
N ARG A 171 6.11 12.33 -2.58
CA ARG A 171 6.85 12.28 -1.32
C ARG A 171 6.60 13.50 -0.44
N GLY A 172 6.70 14.70 -1.01
CA GLY A 172 6.39 15.93 -0.29
C GLY A 172 4.96 15.92 0.25
N ALA A 173 3.98 15.65 -0.62
CA ALA A 173 2.58 15.65 -0.25
C ALA A 173 2.23 14.57 0.80
N LEU A 174 2.79 13.36 0.67
CA LEU A 174 2.49 12.28 1.60
C LEU A 174 3.16 12.48 2.97
N LEU A 175 4.37 13.06 3.01
CA LEU A 175 5.04 13.40 4.28
C LEU A 175 4.21 14.34 5.16
N GLU A 176 3.52 15.31 4.57
CA GLU A 176 2.69 16.26 5.30
C GLU A 176 1.49 15.60 5.99
N VAL A 177 0.97 14.50 5.43
CA VAL A 177 -0.28 13.89 5.89
C VAL A 177 -0.12 12.52 6.54
N ILE A 178 1.06 11.88 6.44
CA ILE A 178 1.24 10.48 6.86
C ILE A 178 0.87 10.23 8.33
N ASP A 179 1.18 11.16 9.23
CA ASP A 179 0.85 11.03 10.65
C ASP A 179 -0.65 11.29 10.95
N ILE A 180 -1.37 11.91 10.01
CA ILE A 180 -2.82 12.14 10.09
C ILE A 180 -3.59 10.94 9.54
N VAL A 181 -3.16 10.42 8.38
CA VAL A 181 -3.85 9.31 7.69
C VAL A 181 -3.42 7.95 8.24
N ALA A 182 -2.18 7.82 8.71
CA ALA A 182 -1.65 6.58 9.27
C ALA A 182 -0.82 6.87 10.53
N PRO A 183 -1.44 7.34 11.63
CA PRO A 183 -0.72 7.69 12.85
C PRO A 183 0.13 6.51 13.38
N PRO A 184 1.30 6.78 13.98
CA PRO A 184 2.08 5.74 14.63
C PRO A 184 1.26 5.10 15.75
N ALA A 185 1.30 3.77 15.85
CA ALA A 185 0.75 3.04 16.97
C ALA A 185 1.38 3.59 18.25
N ARG A 186 0.55 4.05 19.19
CA ARG A 186 1.03 4.49 20.50
C ARG A 186 1.83 3.34 21.13
N ALA A 187 2.98 3.65 21.72
CA ALA A 187 3.59 2.71 22.65
C ALA A 187 2.53 2.43 23.74
N ALA A 188 2.27 1.16 24.03
CA ALA A 188 1.49 0.80 25.21
C ALA A 188 2.11 1.56 26.39
N THR A 189 1.36 2.47 27.00
CA THR A 189 1.76 3.05 28.28
C THR A 189 1.92 1.85 29.21
N PRO A 190 3.10 1.62 29.83
CA PRO A 190 3.19 0.58 30.84
C PRO A 190 2.14 0.90 31.89
N GLU A 191 1.24 -0.05 32.11
CA GLU A 191 0.23 0.00 33.15
C GLU A 191 0.96 0.37 34.45
N PRO A 192 0.54 1.42 35.19
CA PRO A 192 1.22 1.78 36.42
C PRO A 192 1.17 0.56 37.33
N ALA A 193 2.35 0.00 37.62
CA ALA A 193 2.49 -1.16 38.48
C ALA A 193 1.65 -0.91 39.73
N ALA A 194 0.65 -1.75 39.95
CA ALA A 194 -0.19 -1.69 41.12
C ALA A 194 0.75 -1.65 42.34
N TYR A 195 0.70 -0.54 43.09
CA TYR A 195 1.41 -0.43 44.36
C TYR A 195 0.99 -1.63 45.20
N ALA A 196 1.91 -2.57 45.40
CA ALA A 196 1.73 -3.63 46.37
C ALA A 196 1.51 -2.93 47.72
N SER A 197 0.28 -3.03 48.23
CA SER A 197 -0.09 -2.52 49.54
C SER A 197 0.83 -3.17 50.57
N ALA A 198 1.69 -2.36 51.19
CA ALA A 198 2.50 -2.76 52.31
C ALA A 198 1.59 -2.83 53.55
N ASP A 199 0.84 -3.92 53.68
CA ASP A 199 0.19 -4.30 54.92
C ASP A 199 0.70 -5.68 55.33
N GLY A 200 1.89 -5.66 55.95
CA GLY A 200 2.44 -6.81 56.64
C GLY A 200 1.82 -6.93 58.04
N PRO A 201 1.60 -8.14 58.57
CA PRO A 201 0.96 -8.29 59.88
C PRO A 201 1.89 -7.78 60.99
N VAL A 202 1.38 -6.83 61.78
CA VAL A 202 2.05 -6.33 62.98
C VAL A 202 2.21 -7.49 63.98
N ARG A 203 3.44 -7.98 64.15
CA ARG A 203 3.81 -8.87 65.26
C ARG A 203 3.89 -8.04 66.54
N ALA A 204 2.99 -8.31 67.49
CA ALA A 204 3.12 -7.82 68.86
C ALA A 204 4.27 -8.56 69.56
N THR A 205 5.25 -7.81 70.09
CA THR A 205 6.24 -8.32 71.04
C THR A 205 5.81 -8.01 72.47
N PRO A 206 5.94 -8.97 73.42
CA PRO A 206 5.59 -8.78 74.82
C PRO A 206 6.81 -8.31 75.62
N GLN A 207 6.72 -7.15 76.28
CA GLN A 207 7.31 -6.82 77.58
C GLN A 207 7.38 -5.29 77.78
N GLN A 208 6.56 -4.78 78.69
CA GLN A 208 6.94 -3.72 79.63
C GLN A 208 5.89 -3.67 80.74
N VAL A 209 6.13 -4.52 81.74
CA VAL A 209 5.47 -4.49 83.05
C VAL A 209 6.18 -3.42 83.90
N ASP A 210 5.43 -2.80 84.79
CA ASP A 210 5.86 -1.94 85.91
C ASP A 210 6.21 -0.47 85.64
N ARG A 211 5.17 0.36 85.73
CA ARG A 211 5.22 1.53 86.63
C ARG A 211 3.80 2.01 86.95
N TYR A 212 3.38 1.79 88.20
CA TYR A 212 2.44 2.58 89.02
C TYR A 212 1.76 1.68 90.06
N ARG A 213 2.53 1.25 91.06
CA ARG A 213 2.04 1.06 92.43
C ARG A 213 2.75 2.07 93.30
N ALA A 214 1.96 2.96 93.90
CA ALA A 214 2.17 3.69 95.15
C ALA A 214 1.64 5.12 94.98
N LEU A 215 0.41 5.35 95.42
CA LEU A 215 0.08 6.42 96.36
C LEU A 215 -1.11 5.93 97.19
N ASP A 216 -0.94 6.13 98.49
CA ASP A 216 -1.86 5.87 99.60
C ASP A 216 -3.23 6.56 99.44
#